data_AF-A0A2G6NTN4-F1
#
_entry.id   AF-A0A2G6NTN4-F1
#
_cell.length_a   1.000
_cell.length_b   1.000
_cell.length_c   1.000
_cell.angle_alpha   90.00
_cell.angle_beta   90.00
_cell.angle_gamma   90.00
#
_symmetry.space_group_name_H-M   'P 1'
#
loop_
_entity.id
_entity.type
_entity.pdbx_description
1 polymer ?
#
loop_
_entity_poly.entity_id
_entity_poly.type
_entity_poly.pdbx_seq_one_letter_code
_entity_poly.pdbx_strand_id
1 'polypeptide(L)'
;MLIAAVALAEDSPNQDEKSARPDQEEVVVTGTRTARLLSEVPVRTEVLSRDILDAAAARSLADAITFTPGVRVLNNCQNCNFTTLSM
;
A
#
# COMPACT_ATOMS: atom_id res chain seq x y z
N MET A 1 -31.42 -17.96 10.24
CA MET A 1 -31.72 -18.16 8.80
C MET A 1 -30.84 -17.19 8.04
N LEU A 2 -29.82 -17.53 7.25
CA LEU A 2 -29.33 -18.76 6.68
C LEU A 2 -27.81 -18.81 6.95
N ILE A 3 -27.31 -20.00 7.25
CA ILE A 3 -25.87 -20.31 7.32
C ILE A 3 -25.45 -20.70 5.90
N ALA A 4 -24.19 -20.43 5.57
CA ALA A 4 -23.38 -21.02 4.49
C ALA A 4 -23.52 -20.45 3.06
N ALA A 5 -22.44 -19.78 2.63
CA ALA A 5 -21.81 -20.03 1.33
C ALA A 5 -20.30 -19.76 1.45
N VAL A 6 -19.56 -20.75 1.95
CA VAL A 6 -18.12 -20.87 1.76
C VAL A 6 -17.89 -22.02 0.79
N ALA A 7 -17.47 -21.70 -0.44
CA ALA A 7 -16.79 -22.54 -1.42
C ALA A 7 -16.52 -21.60 -2.63
N LEU A 8 -15.33 -21.45 -3.20
CA LEU A 8 -14.27 -22.42 -3.47
C LEU A 8 -12.91 -21.73 -3.36
N ALA A 9 -11.94 -22.49 -2.87
CA ALA A 9 -10.53 -22.18 -2.94
C ALA A 9 -10.02 -22.28 -4.38
N GLU A 10 -9.17 -21.34 -4.78
CA GLU A 10 -8.10 -21.58 -5.75
C GLU A 10 -6.78 -21.23 -5.06
N ASP A 11 -6.06 -22.29 -4.73
CA ASP A 11 -4.67 -22.29 -4.25
C ASP A 11 -3.80 -21.60 -5.30
N SER A 12 -3.23 -20.45 -4.96
CA SER A 12 -2.15 -19.83 -5.71
C SER A 12 -0.93 -19.77 -4.78
N PRO A 13 0.22 -20.33 -5.17
CA PRO A 13 1.30 -20.61 -4.23
C PRO A 13 2.08 -19.34 -3.86
N ASN A 14 2.35 -19.20 -2.57
CA ASN A 14 3.53 -18.59 -1.97
C ASN A 14 3.92 -17.15 -2.39
N GLN A 15 3.54 -16.14 -1.60
CA GLN A 15 4.42 -15.05 -1.11
C GLN A 15 3.73 -14.22 0.03
N ASP A 16 3.07 -14.83 1.03
CA ASP A 16 2.52 -14.08 2.18
C ASP A 16 3.37 -14.24 3.47
N GLU A 17 4.52 -14.90 3.40
CA GLU A 17 5.43 -15.11 4.55
C GLU A 17 6.68 -14.20 4.50
N LYS A 18 6.53 -12.96 4.01
CA LYS A 18 7.62 -11.97 4.05
C LYS A 18 7.09 -10.62 4.44
N SER A 19 6.61 -10.49 5.67
CA SER A 19 6.42 -9.19 6.26
C SER A 19 7.14 -9.09 7.59
N ALA A 20 7.93 -8.04 7.74
CA ALA A 20 8.74 -7.71 8.91
C ALA A 20 9.94 -8.62 9.23
N ARG A 21 10.91 -8.72 8.30
CA ARG A 21 12.33 -8.75 8.73
C ARG A 21 12.92 -7.36 8.43
N PRO A 22 13.27 -6.54 9.43
CA PRO A 22 13.81 -5.18 9.24
C PRO A 22 15.17 -5.13 8.50
N ASP A 23 15.72 -6.30 8.19
CA ASP A 23 17.05 -6.58 7.66
C ASP A 23 17.03 -7.03 6.19
N GLN A 24 15.88 -7.05 5.52
CA GLN A 24 15.83 -7.30 4.07
C GLN A 24 15.95 -6.01 3.28
N GLU A 25 17.03 -5.91 2.51
CA GLU A 25 17.24 -4.83 1.55
C GLU A 25 16.09 -4.80 0.53
N GLU A 26 15.34 -3.68 0.52
CA GLU A 26 14.18 -3.50 -0.35
C GLU A 26 14.59 -2.90 -1.69
N VAL A 27 14.19 -3.56 -2.78
CA VAL A 27 14.46 -3.11 -4.15
C VAL A 27 13.27 -2.32 -4.67
N VAL A 28 13.53 -1.10 -5.13
CA VAL A 28 12.53 -0.19 -5.69
C VAL A 28 12.90 0.23 -7.11
N VAL A 29 11.87 0.47 -7.92
CA VAL A 29 11.98 0.90 -9.34
C VAL A 29 11.30 2.24 -9.61
N THR A 30 10.42 2.69 -8.71
CA THR A 30 9.52 3.83 -8.92
C THR A 30 10.27 5.16 -9.11
N GLY A 31 11.38 5.36 -8.39
CA GLY A 31 12.13 6.63 -8.42
C GLY A 31 13.10 6.79 -9.59
N THR A 32 13.68 5.69 -10.10
CA THR A 32 14.78 5.75 -11.10
C THR A 32 14.47 4.99 -12.39
N ARG A 33 13.33 4.30 -12.48
CA ARG A 33 13.00 3.34 -13.54
C ARG A 33 13.99 2.18 -13.69
N THR A 34 14.90 2.02 -12.72
CA THR A 34 15.89 0.95 -12.66
C THR A 34 15.81 0.29 -11.29
N ALA A 35 16.06 -1.02 -11.21
CA ALA A 35 16.08 -1.70 -9.92
C ALA A 35 17.25 -1.18 -9.08
N ARG A 36 16.92 -0.55 -7.95
CA ARG A 36 17.89 0.02 -7.00
C ARG A 36 17.45 -0.32 -5.59
N LEU A 37 18.40 -0.41 -4.67
CA LEU A 37 18.09 -0.51 -3.25
C LEU A 37 17.47 0.80 -2.78
N LEU A 38 16.50 0.73 -1.86
CA LEU A 38 15.83 1.90 -1.28
C LEU A 38 16.82 2.93 -0.71
N SER A 39 17.93 2.46 -0.11
CA SER A 39 19.02 3.28 0.43
C SER A 39 19.84 4.03 -0.62
N GLU A 40 19.82 3.59 -1.88
CA GLU A 40 20.63 4.15 -2.97
C GLU A 40 19.84 5.10 -3.88
N VAL A 41 18.53 5.24 -3.68
CA VAL A 41 17.68 6.06 -4.55
C VAL A 41 17.92 7.55 -4.28
N PRO A 42 18.17 8.37 -5.33
CA PRO A 42 18.43 9.80 -5.17
C PRO A 42 17.17 10.65 -4.89
N VAL A 43 16.00 10.02 -4.89
CA VAL A 43 14.69 10.65 -4.67
C VAL A 43 14.04 9.97 -3.47
N ARG A 44 13.44 10.76 -2.57
CA ARG A 44 12.71 10.22 -1.41
C ARG A 44 11.59 9.32 -1.91
N THR A 45 11.71 8.03 -1.61
CA THR A 45 10.73 7.00 -1.93
C THR A 45 10.37 6.28 -0.64
N GLU A 46 9.08 6.03 -0.45
CA GLU A 46 8.55 5.33 0.72
C GLU A 46 7.81 4.10 0.19
N VAL A 47 7.92 2.98 0.89
CA VAL A 47 7.21 1.74 0.52
C VAL A 47 6.15 1.43 1.58
N LEU A 48 4.93 1.17 1.11
CA LEU A 48 3.81 0.75 1.95
C LEU A 48 3.67 -0.78 1.83
N SER A 49 4.04 -1.49 2.90
CA SER A 49 3.89 -2.94 2.99
C SER A 49 2.44 -3.34 3.29
N ARG A 50 2.10 -4.62 3.03
CA ARG A 50 0.76 -5.15 3.32
C ARG A 50 0.36 -4.97 4.78
N ASP A 51 1.27 -5.24 5.72
CA ASP A 51 1.00 -5.04 7.16
C ASP A 51 0.59 -3.60 7.48
N ILE A 52 1.20 -2.61 6.84
CA ILE A 52 0.87 -1.19 7.05
C ILE A 52 -0.51 -0.90 6.49
N LEU A 53 -0.85 -1.44 5.32
CA LEU A 53 -2.18 -1.28 4.71
C LEU A 53 -3.27 -1.92 5.56
N ASP A 54 -3.02 -3.12 6.09
CA ASP A 54 -3.95 -3.85 6.94
C ASP A 54 -4.12 -3.15 8.30
N ALA A 55 -3.03 -2.69 8.91
CA ALA A 55 -3.05 -1.91 10.15
C ALA A 55 -3.78 -0.56 9.98
N ALA A 56 -3.66 0.07 8.81
CA ALA A 56 -4.40 1.28 8.46
C ALA A 56 -5.87 1.01 8.08
N ALA A 57 -6.29 -0.27 8.00
CA ALA A 57 -7.58 -0.69 7.49
C ALA A 57 -7.95 -0.01 6.16
N ALA A 58 -6.96 0.18 5.28
CA ALA A 58 -7.09 0.96 4.07
C ALA A 58 -8.04 0.28 3.07
N ARG A 59 -9.10 0.98 2.66
CA ARG A 59 -10.06 0.51 1.64
C ARG A 59 -9.89 1.22 0.31
N SER A 60 -9.16 2.33 0.32
CA SER A 60 -8.83 3.13 -0.84
C SER A 60 -7.36 3.54 -0.80
N LEU A 61 -6.82 3.95 -1.95
CA LEU A 61 -5.47 4.49 -2.02
C LEU A 61 -5.31 5.75 -1.15
N ALA A 62 -6.37 6.55 -1.01
CA ALA A 62 -6.38 7.73 -0.14
C ALA A 62 -6.15 7.36 1.33
N ASP A 63 -6.80 6.30 1.82
CA ASP A 63 -6.61 5.81 3.19
C ASP A 63 -5.17 5.32 3.41
N ALA A 64 -4.62 4.61 2.42
CA ALA A 64 -3.27 4.05 2.48
C ALA A 64 -2.17 5.11 2.60
N ILE A 65 -2.31 6.23 1.90
CA ILE A 65 -1.26 7.26 1.82
C ILE A 65 -1.49 8.45 2.76
N THR A 66 -2.58 8.46 3.53
CA THR A 66 -2.91 9.55 4.46
C THR A 66 -1.83 9.77 5.52
N PHE A 67 -1.11 8.71 5.90
CA PHE A 67 -0.03 8.76 6.88
C PHE A 67 1.35 8.97 6.26
N THR A 68 1.44 9.04 4.93
CA THR A 68 2.70 9.26 4.22
C THR A 68 3.03 10.76 4.23
N PRO A 69 4.22 11.15 4.71
CA PRO A 69 4.62 12.55 4.70
C PRO A 69 4.73 13.08 3.26
N GLY A 70 4.28 14.31 3.06
CA GLY A 70 4.35 14.97 1.74
C GLY A 70 3.15 14.72 0.83
N VAL A 71 2.12 13.99 1.28
CA VAL A 71 0.85 13.86 0.54
C VAL A 71 -0.30 14.33 1.41
N ARG A 72 -1.25 15.05 0.80
CA ARG A 72 -2.50 15.47 1.43
C ARG A 72 -3.69 14.94 0.63
N VAL A 73 -4.63 14.36 1.35
CA VAL A 73 -5.91 13.91 0.82
C VAL A 73 -6.93 15.03 0.98
N LEU A 74 -7.49 15.49 -0.12
CA LEU A 74 -8.49 16.56 -0.16
C LEU A 74 -9.84 16.00 -0.60
N ASN A 75 -10.83 16.13 0.27
CA ASN A 75 -12.23 15.81 -0.03
C ASN A 75 -12.98 17.11 -0.32
N ASN A 76 -13.06 17.46 -1.60
CA ASN A 76 -13.56 18.76 -2.07
C ASN A 76 -15.10 18.82 -2.21
N CYS A 77 -15.80 17.69 -2.06
CA CYS A 77 -17.26 17.63 -2.08
C CYS A 77 -17.74 16.65 -1.01
N GLN A 78 -18.69 17.07 -0.16
CA GLN A 78 -19.19 16.24 0.95
C GLN A 78 -20.09 15.06 0.51
N ASN A 79 -20.66 15.12 -0.69
CA ASN A 79 -21.58 14.10 -1.21
C ASN A 79 -21.16 13.51 -2.56
N CYS A 80 -20.02 13.94 -3.09
CA CYS A 80 -19.43 13.38 -4.28
C CYS A 80 -18.27 12.53 -3.78
N ASN A 81 -18.23 11.25 -4.15
CA ASN A 81 -17.11 10.36 -3.84
C ASN A 81 -15.86 10.75 -4.67
N PHE A 82 -15.41 11.99 -4.48
CA PHE A 82 -14.38 12.67 -5.23
C PHE A 82 -13.30 13.13 -4.27
N THR A 83 -12.16 12.48 -4.38
CA THR A 83 -10.97 12.75 -3.57
C THR A 83 -9.84 13.17 -4.48
N THR A 84 -9.21 14.31 -4.19
CA THR A 84 -8.03 14.80 -4.90
C THR A 84 -6.81 14.58 -4.03
N LEU A 85 -5.71 14.15 -4.66
CA LEU A 85 -4.42 14.00 -4.00
C LEU A 85 -3.55 15.19 -4.36
N SER A 86 -2.99 15.85 -3.35
CA SER A 86 -2.01 16.92 -3.50
C SER A 86 -0.67 16.45 -2.94
N MET A 87 0.39 16.57 -3.73
CA MET A 87 1.77 16.21 -3.38
C MET A 87 2.65 17.47 -3.42
#